data_AF-A0A3M3ADV9-F1
#
_entry.id   AF-A0A3M3ADV9-F1
#
_cell.length_a   1.000
_cell.length_b   1.000
_cell.length_c   1.000
_cell.angle_alpha   90.00
_cell.angle_beta   90.00
_cell.angle_gamma   90.00
#
_symmetry.space_group_name_H-M   'P 1'
#
loop_
_entity.id
_entity.type
_entity.pdbx_description
1 polymer ?
#
loop_
_entity_poly.entity_id
_entity_poly.type
_entity_poly.pdbx_seq_one_letter_code
_entity_poly.pdbx_strand_id
1 'polypeptide(L)'
;MIRKNTRNAIGPQAKILAGAVTPGGMDSGFADPLIESGALDLVDGLSVHPYAHCAANDGNTPEAWVRWLAGYEQHIRQKAGRAVPIYLTETGWPSHQGACGKSETTQALYMARLYFLARTVPNVKGMWWYDLYNDGPDRRDQEHNFGLLNEDLSPKPAYTMMKAIAPVVRDFTYDVQASTLTQDLYQLYFDKGDERVLVAWAIGKPRDIQVTSKHPMSGPVRLINTTNAERGQVNSDQLWACHDDHCSASISLSDFPRIIRLSRELPAAESAFPPPA
;
A
#
# COMPACT_ATOMS: atom_id res chain seq x y z
N MET A 1 30.11 -0.71 17.70
CA MET A 1 30.30 -2.12 17.27
C MET A 1 29.52 -2.45 16.00
N ILE A 2 28.20 -2.22 15.96
CA ILE A 2 27.30 -2.57 14.84
C ILE A 2 27.80 -2.10 13.45
N ARG A 3 28.31 -0.87 13.35
CA ARG A 3 28.80 -0.34 12.06
C ARG A 3 30.30 -0.48 11.80
N LYS A 4 31.05 -1.13 12.70
CA LYS A 4 32.52 -1.27 12.60
C LYS A 4 32.94 -2.01 11.32
N ASN A 5 32.11 -2.94 10.87
CA ASN A 5 32.40 -3.79 9.71
C ASN A 5 31.70 -3.34 8.42
N THR A 6 30.85 -2.29 8.46
CA THR A 6 30.11 -1.82 7.27
C THR A 6 30.64 -0.49 6.72
N ARG A 7 31.01 0.46 7.59
CA ARG A 7 31.38 1.84 7.18
C ARG A 7 32.57 1.96 6.23
N ASN A 8 33.49 1.00 6.26
CA ASN A 8 34.71 1.03 5.44
C ASN A 8 34.67 0.03 4.27
N ALA A 9 33.53 -0.62 4.03
CA ALA A 9 33.38 -1.52 2.90
C ALA A 9 33.22 -0.71 1.60
N ILE A 10 33.85 -1.19 0.52
CA ILE A 10 33.70 -0.62 -0.83
C ILE A 10 32.32 -1.01 -1.36
N GLY A 11 31.54 -0.02 -1.81
CA GLY A 11 30.20 -0.21 -2.41
C GLY A 11 29.06 0.48 -1.63
N PRO A 12 27.81 0.31 -2.09
CA PRO A 12 26.64 0.83 -1.38
C PRO A 12 26.57 0.29 0.04
N GLN A 13 26.42 1.20 1.01
CA GLN A 13 26.31 0.84 2.41
C GLN A 13 24.99 0.11 2.67
N ALA A 14 25.06 -1.07 3.28
CA ALA A 14 23.87 -1.83 3.67
C ALA A 14 23.09 -1.05 4.74
N LYS A 15 21.75 -1.03 4.61
CA LYS A 15 20.86 -0.54 5.66
C LYS A 15 20.74 -1.59 6.76
N ILE A 16 20.91 -1.17 8.00
CA ILE A 16 20.74 -2.03 9.17
C ILE A 16 19.40 -1.67 9.81
N LEU A 17 18.52 -2.65 9.97
CA LEU A 17 17.25 -2.48 10.66
C LEU A 17 17.31 -3.22 12.00
N ALA A 18 16.65 -2.68 13.04
CA ALA A 18 16.50 -3.36 14.33
C ALA A 18 15.03 -3.51 14.70
N GLY A 19 14.72 -4.42 15.61
CA GLY A 19 13.37 -4.62 16.15
C GLY A 19 12.82 -5.98 15.75
N ALA A 20 12.34 -6.09 14.51
CA ALA A 20 11.46 -7.19 14.06
C ALA A 20 10.29 -7.36 15.04
N VAL A 21 9.69 -6.22 15.42
CA VAL A 21 8.74 -6.16 16.53
C VAL A 21 7.42 -6.79 16.10
N THR A 22 7.05 -7.90 16.74
CA THR A 22 5.80 -8.63 16.52
C THR A 22 4.59 -7.85 17.02
N PRO A 23 3.34 -8.22 16.66
CA PRO A 23 2.13 -7.57 17.17
C PRO A 23 2.11 -7.47 18.71
N GLY A 24 2.33 -8.60 19.39
CA GLY A 24 2.41 -8.61 20.86
C GLY A 24 3.58 -7.78 21.42
N GLY A 25 4.70 -7.71 20.70
CA GLY A 25 5.81 -6.81 21.04
C GLY A 25 5.43 -5.33 20.91
N MET A 26 4.64 -4.97 19.91
CA MET A 26 4.16 -3.59 19.73
C MET A 26 3.16 -3.22 20.82
N ASP A 27 2.23 -4.11 21.14
CA ASP A 27 1.23 -3.88 22.20
C ASP A 27 1.85 -3.78 23.60
N SER A 28 2.93 -4.53 23.85
CA SER A 28 3.66 -4.50 25.12
C SER A 28 4.73 -3.41 25.20
N GLY A 29 4.91 -2.61 24.14
CA GLY A 29 5.87 -1.51 24.12
C GLY A 29 7.33 -1.95 23.98
N PHE A 30 7.62 -3.08 23.33
CA PHE A 30 8.99 -3.59 23.12
C PHE A 30 9.94 -2.56 22.49
N ALA A 31 9.43 -1.69 21.62
CA ALA A 31 10.23 -0.67 20.96
C ALA A 31 10.73 0.43 21.93
N ASP A 32 10.05 0.65 23.06
CA ASP A 32 10.40 1.69 24.03
C ASP A 32 11.79 1.50 24.64
N PRO A 33 12.12 0.34 25.27
CA PRO A 33 13.47 0.13 25.80
C PRO A 33 14.54 0.10 24.69
N LEU A 34 14.18 -0.31 23.47
CA LEU A 34 15.09 -0.23 22.32
C LEU A 34 15.43 1.24 21.99
N ILE A 35 14.45 2.13 22.02
CA ILE A 35 14.65 3.57 21.83
C ILE A 35 15.46 4.16 22.98
N GLU A 36 15.07 3.88 24.24
CA GLU A 36 15.71 4.43 25.44
C GLU A 36 17.18 4.04 25.58
N SER A 37 17.55 2.85 25.09
CA SER A 37 18.93 2.39 25.08
C SER A 37 19.85 3.14 24.09
N GLY A 38 19.30 3.97 23.21
CA GLY A 38 20.04 4.61 22.12
C GLY A 38 20.35 3.69 20.94
N ALA A 39 19.79 2.46 20.91
CA ALA A 39 20.05 1.52 19.83
C ALA A 39 19.64 2.05 18.45
N LEU A 40 18.58 2.89 18.39
CA LEU A 40 18.12 3.51 17.14
C LEU A 40 19.08 4.55 16.57
N ASP A 41 20.12 4.97 17.29
CA ASP A 41 21.18 5.83 16.75
C ASP A 41 22.28 5.03 16.04
N LEU A 42 22.27 3.70 16.20
CA LEU A 42 23.25 2.79 15.62
C LEU A 42 22.76 2.13 14.33
N VAL A 43 21.45 2.15 14.06
CA VAL A 43 20.77 1.51 12.92
C VAL A 43 20.08 2.55 12.02
N ASP A 44 19.56 2.12 10.88
CA ASP A 44 18.94 2.97 9.86
C ASP A 44 17.40 2.98 9.93
N GLY A 45 16.81 2.14 10.78
CA GLY A 45 15.36 2.13 11.01
C GLY A 45 14.88 1.07 11.98
N LEU A 46 13.61 1.21 12.36
CA LEU A 46 12.86 0.26 13.17
C LEU A 46 12.05 -0.66 12.26
N SER A 47 12.17 -1.96 12.48
CA SER A 47 11.49 -3.02 11.75
C SER A 47 10.33 -3.54 12.59
N VAL A 48 9.12 -3.58 12.03
CA VAL A 48 7.89 -3.97 12.75
C VAL A 48 6.98 -4.84 11.89
N HIS A 49 6.22 -5.73 12.52
CA HIS A 49 5.39 -6.75 11.85
C HIS A 49 3.89 -6.55 12.19
N PRO A 50 3.23 -5.49 11.68
CA PRO A 50 1.87 -5.12 12.10
C PRO A 50 0.83 -6.01 11.45
N TYR A 51 0.69 -7.25 11.91
CA TYR A 51 -0.42 -8.11 11.52
C TYR A 51 -1.71 -7.71 12.22
N ALA A 52 -2.78 -7.57 11.44
CA ALA A 52 -4.13 -7.33 11.96
C ALA A 52 -5.15 -8.40 11.53
N HIS A 53 -4.70 -9.47 10.87
CA HIS A 53 -5.59 -10.48 10.29
C HIS A 53 -6.44 -11.26 11.31
N CYS A 54 -6.06 -11.21 12.59
CA CYS A 54 -6.81 -11.81 13.71
C CYS A 54 -7.20 -10.78 14.79
N ALA A 55 -7.12 -9.48 14.48
CA ALA A 55 -7.49 -8.43 15.42
C ALA A 55 -9.01 -8.43 15.71
N ALA A 56 -9.37 -8.27 16.98
CA ALA A 56 -10.76 -8.22 17.44
C ALA A 56 -11.39 -6.83 17.22
N ASN A 57 -12.68 -6.67 17.58
CA ASN A 57 -13.41 -5.39 17.61
C ASN A 57 -13.31 -4.58 16.31
N ASP A 58 -13.58 -5.22 15.17
CA ASP A 58 -13.47 -4.65 13.82
C ASP A 58 -12.05 -4.18 13.41
N GLY A 59 -11.03 -4.58 14.16
CA GLY A 59 -9.61 -4.30 13.88
C GLY A 59 -9.06 -5.05 12.67
N ASN A 60 -9.75 -6.09 12.19
CA ASN A 60 -9.34 -6.94 11.07
C ASN A 60 -9.69 -6.33 9.70
N THR A 61 -9.26 -5.09 9.48
CA THR A 61 -9.42 -4.33 8.23
C THR A 61 -8.18 -3.46 7.95
N PRO A 62 -7.83 -3.21 6.68
CA PRO A 62 -6.76 -2.27 6.31
C PRO A 62 -6.95 -0.87 6.90
N GLU A 63 -8.20 -0.43 7.03
CA GLU A 63 -8.56 0.88 7.55
C GLU A 63 -8.39 1.01 9.06
N ALA A 64 -8.71 -0.04 9.83
CA ALA A 64 -8.38 -0.07 11.24
C ALA A 64 -6.85 -0.15 11.44
N TRP A 65 -6.19 -0.95 10.61
CA TRP A 65 -4.74 -1.10 10.60
C TRP A 65 -4.01 0.23 10.38
N VAL A 66 -4.42 1.06 9.42
CA VAL A 66 -3.72 2.33 9.15
C VAL A 66 -3.91 3.35 10.28
N ARG A 67 -5.09 3.37 10.92
CA ARG A 67 -5.35 4.24 12.08
C ARG A 67 -4.44 3.85 13.25
N TRP A 68 -4.34 2.55 13.50
CA TRP A 68 -3.44 2.01 14.52
C TRP A 68 -1.98 2.33 14.20
N LEU A 69 -1.55 2.09 12.95
CA LEU A 69 -0.16 2.30 12.53
C LEU A 69 0.24 3.79 12.60
N ALA A 70 -0.67 4.71 12.26
CA ALA A 70 -0.43 6.14 12.42
C ALA A 70 -0.22 6.53 13.89
N GLY A 71 -1.01 5.96 14.81
CA GLY A 71 -0.82 6.14 16.24
C GLY A 71 0.51 5.54 16.73
N TYR A 72 0.87 4.35 16.24
CA TYR A 72 2.14 3.71 16.56
C TYR A 72 3.34 4.54 16.07
N GLU A 73 3.30 5.05 14.83
CA GLU A 73 4.35 5.94 14.32
C GLU A 73 4.49 7.21 15.16
N GLN A 74 3.37 7.82 15.55
CA GLN A 74 3.37 9.00 16.42
C GLN A 74 4.00 8.68 17.79
N HIS A 75 3.64 7.55 18.40
CA HIS A 75 4.23 7.09 19.67
C HIS A 75 5.74 6.93 19.55
N ILE A 76 6.22 6.21 18.54
CA ILE A 76 7.66 6.00 18.29
C ILE A 76 8.38 7.33 18.07
N ARG A 77 7.78 8.24 17.31
CA ARG A 77 8.35 9.58 17.06
C ARG A 77 8.48 10.39 18.35
N GLN A 78 7.44 10.40 19.17
CA GLN A 78 7.43 11.12 20.45
C GLN A 78 8.48 10.54 21.40
N LYS A 79 8.52 9.21 21.53
CA LYS A 79 9.46 8.49 22.39
C LYS A 79 10.91 8.73 21.98
N ALA A 80 11.20 8.73 20.67
CA ALA A 80 12.53 8.97 20.15
C ALA A 80 12.91 10.46 20.10
N GLY A 81 11.97 11.38 20.29
CA GLY A 81 12.18 12.83 20.11
C GLY A 81 12.49 13.25 18.67
N ARG A 82 12.33 12.35 17.68
CA ARG A 82 12.62 12.58 16.27
C ARG A 82 11.83 11.62 15.38
N ALA A 83 11.74 11.93 14.08
CA ALA A 83 11.27 10.98 13.09
C ALA A 83 12.16 9.71 13.07
N VAL A 84 11.53 8.54 13.13
CA VAL A 84 12.21 7.25 13.03
C VAL A 84 11.73 6.58 11.74
N PRO A 85 12.63 6.20 10.81
CA PRO A 85 12.27 5.37 9.67
C PRO A 85 11.68 4.03 10.13
N ILE A 86 10.44 3.74 9.74
CA ILE A 86 9.76 2.47 10.05
C ILE A 86 9.72 1.62 8.78
N TYR A 87 10.08 0.35 8.93
CA TYR A 87 10.04 -0.67 7.88
C TYR A 87 9.06 -1.76 8.31
N LEU A 88 8.01 -1.96 7.51
CA LEU A 88 7.00 -2.97 7.75
C LEU A 88 7.48 -4.27 7.10
N THR A 89 8.41 -4.94 7.75
CA THR A 89 9.14 -6.09 7.15
C THR A 89 8.30 -7.34 7.02
N GLU A 90 7.17 -7.42 7.73
CA GLU A 90 6.15 -8.44 7.52
C GLU A 90 4.77 -7.86 7.83
N THR A 91 3.82 -8.04 6.93
CA THR A 91 2.40 -7.85 7.19
C THR A 91 1.61 -8.54 6.08
N GLY A 92 0.37 -8.89 6.34
CA GLY A 92 -0.45 -9.59 5.36
C GLY A 92 -1.71 -10.15 5.96
N TRP A 93 -2.54 -10.71 5.07
CA TRP A 93 -3.73 -11.45 5.42
C TRP A 93 -3.66 -12.84 4.78
N PRO A 94 -3.82 -13.92 5.55
CA PRO A 94 -3.85 -15.27 5.02
C PRO A 94 -5.22 -15.57 4.40
N SER A 95 -5.24 -16.38 3.35
CA SER A 95 -6.46 -16.83 2.68
C SER A 95 -6.86 -18.26 3.06
N HIS A 96 -6.61 -18.68 4.30
CA HIS A 96 -6.93 -20.04 4.78
C HIS A 96 -8.40 -20.19 5.17
N GLN A 97 -8.83 -21.44 5.25
CA GLN A 97 -10.14 -21.87 5.73
C GLN A 97 -10.09 -22.07 7.23
N GLY A 98 -10.54 -21.07 8.00
CA GLY A 98 -10.58 -21.18 9.44
C GLY A 98 -10.78 -19.85 10.14
N ALA A 99 -10.58 -19.84 11.46
CA ALA A 99 -10.59 -18.62 12.24
C ALA A 99 -9.55 -17.63 11.68
N CYS A 100 -9.95 -16.36 11.56
CA CYS A 100 -9.09 -15.27 11.08
C CYS A 100 -8.65 -15.36 9.60
N GLY A 101 -9.00 -16.43 8.89
CA GLY A 101 -8.76 -16.56 7.45
C GLY A 101 -9.71 -15.71 6.61
N LYS A 102 -9.22 -15.25 5.45
CA LYS A 102 -10.02 -14.51 4.46
C LYS A 102 -10.27 -15.38 3.22
N SER A 103 -11.22 -14.96 2.38
CA SER A 103 -11.28 -15.46 1.01
C SER A 103 -10.08 -14.92 0.21
N GLU A 104 -9.65 -15.61 -0.83
CA GLU A 104 -8.60 -15.12 -1.73
C GLU A 104 -8.95 -13.77 -2.37
N THR A 105 -10.25 -13.53 -2.65
CA THR A 105 -10.75 -12.24 -3.14
C THR A 105 -10.60 -11.15 -2.09
N THR A 106 -10.93 -11.42 -0.83
CA THR A 106 -10.75 -10.45 0.27
C THR A 106 -9.27 -10.21 0.55
N GLN A 107 -8.40 -11.22 0.46
CA GLN A 107 -6.95 -11.06 0.55
C GLN A 107 -6.45 -10.07 -0.51
N ALA A 108 -6.86 -10.24 -1.78
CA ALA A 108 -6.51 -9.33 -2.86
C ALA A 108 -7.02 -7.91 -2.63
N LEU A 109 -8.29 -7.75 -2.25
CA LEU A 109 -8.89 -6.46 -1.89
C LEU A 109 -8.11 -5.75 -0.78
N TYR A 110 -7.80 -6.48 0.30
CA TYR A 110 -7.10 -5.94 1.45
C TYR A 110 -5.66 -5.58 1.11
N MET A 111 -4.98 -6.37 0.29
CA MET A 111 -3.65 -6.05 -0.23
C MET A 111 -3.66 -4.67 -0.92
N ALA A 112 -4.59 -4.43 -1.85
CA ALA A 112 -4.65 -3.15 -2.55
C ALA A 112 -4.78 -1.97 -1.59
N ARG A 113 -5.76 -2.04 -0.69
CA ARG A 113 -5.99 -1.00 0.32
C ARG A 113 -4.80 -0.82 1.24
N LEU A 114 -4.20 -1.90 1.73
CA LEU A 114 -3.06 -1.87 2.63
C LEU A 114 -1.86 -1.13 2.02
N TYR A 115 -1.52 -1.44 0.76
CA TYR A 115 -0.40 -0.77 0.08
C TYR A 115 -0.65 0.72 -0.14
N PHE A 116 -1.87 1.14 -0.48
CA PHE A 116 -2.18 2.56 -0.62
C PHE A 116 -2.26 3.28 0.73
N LEU A 117 -2.85 2.66 1.75
CA LEU A 117 -2.95 3.21 3.10
C LEU A 117 -1.58 3.33 3.78
N ALA A 118 -0.66 2.38 3.56
CA ALA A 118 0.71 2.48 4.07
C ALA A 118 1.42 3.76 3.58
N ARG A 119 1.07 4.28 2.39
CA ARG A 119 1.62 5.54 1.85
C ARG A 119 1.12 6.78 2.59
N THR A 120 0.05 6.68 3.39
CA THR A 120 -0.50 7.82 4.14
C THR A 120 0.14 7.98 5.51
N VAL A 121 0.87 6.97 5.99
CA VAL A 121 1.57 7.03 7.28
C VAL A 121 2.97 7.63 7.07
N PRO A 122 3.33 8.72 7.77
CA PRO A 122 4.66 9.32 7.63
C PRO A 122 5.75 8.35 8.07
N ASN A 123 6.97 8.54 7.55
CA ASN A 123 8.16 7.76 7.92
C ASN A 123 8.16 6.25 7.67
N VAL A 124 7.08 5.67 7.14
CA VAL A 124 7.10 4.32 6.56
C VAL A 124 7.97 4.34 5.30
N LYS A 125 9.04 3.52 5.29
CA LYS A 125 10.04 3.49 4.21
C LYS A 125 9.96 2.26 3.31
N GLY A 126 9.16 1.28 3.69
CA GLY A 126 8.90 0.10 2.89
C GLY A 126 7.93 -0.85 3.60
N MET A 127 7.23 -1.63 2.80
CA MET A 127 6.31 -2.66 3.27
C MET A 127 6.51 -3.93 2.46
N TRP A 128 6.70 -5.03 3.18
CA TRP A 128 6.88 -6.37 2.64
C TRP A 128 5.67 -7.19 3.01
N TRP A 129 4.95 -7.62 1.98
CA TRP A 129 3.88 -8.59 2.13
C TRP A 129 4.49 -9.93 2.50
N TYR A 130 4.01 -10.54 3.57
CA TYR A 130 4.25 -11.93 3.88
C TYR A 130 3.11 -12.75 3.26
N ASP A 131 3.38 -13.59 2.26
CA ASP A 131 4.65 -13.81 1.57
C ASP A 131 4.44 -14.05 0.06
N LEU A 132 5.46 -14.51 -0.68
CA LEU A 132 5.38 -14.59 -2.15
C LEU A 132 4.50 -15.75 -2.63
N TYR A 133 4.62 -16.93 -2.04
CA TYR A 133 3.92 -18.14 -2.47
C TYR A 133 3.54 -18.98 -1.26
N ASN A 134 2.43 -19.71 -1.34
CA ASN A 134 1.96 -20.55 -0.25
C ASN A 134 3.05 -21.55 0.21
N ASP A 135 3.35 -21.57 1.51
CA ASP A 135 4.35 -22.46 2.13
C ASP A 135 3.98 -23.96 2.08
N GLY A 136 2.72 -24.27 1.74
CA GLY A 136 2.25 -25.64 1.60
C GLY A 136 0.82 -25.75 1.05
N PRO A 137 0.29 -26.97 0.93
CA PRO A 137 -1.00 -27.20 0.29
C PRO A 137 -2.20 -27.20 1.25
N ASP A 138 -1.97 -27.25 2.57
CA ASP A 138 -3.08 -27.33 3.54
C ASP A 138 -3.85 -26.02 3.59
N ARG A 139 -5.10 -26.03 3.08
CA ARG A 139 -5.98 -24.86 3.05
C ARG A 139 -6.48 -24.44 4.43
N ARG A 140 -6.30 -25.23 5.50
CA ARG A 140 -6.67 -24.87 6.88
C ARG A 140 -5.51 -24.32 7.68
N ASP A 141 -4.29 -24.57 7.24
CA ASP A 141 -3.09 -24.01 7.85
C ASP A 141 -2.94 -22.54 7.44
N GLN A 142 -2.72 -21.66 8.42
CA GLN A 142 -2.56 -20.23 8.18
C GLN A 142 -1.32 -19.93 7.33
N GLU A 143 -0.18 -20.52 7.70
CA GLU A 143 1.13 -20.21 7.11
C GLU A 143 1.17 -20.66 5.65
N HIS A 144 0.50 -21.77 5.34
CA HIS A 144 0.37 -22.27 3.98
C HIS A 144 -0.50 -21.41 3.04
N ASN A 145 -1.06 -20.28 3.48
CA ASN A 145 -2.03 -19.52 2.67
C ASN A 145 -1.80 -17.99 2.62
N PHE A 146 -0.63 -17.51 3.04
CA PHE A 146 -0.27 -16.09 2.90
C PHE A 146 0.13 -15.65 1.49
N GLY A 147 0.63 -16.60 0.69
CA GLY A 147 1.23 -16.36 -0.62
C GLY A 147 0.36 -15.56 -1.60
N LEU A 148 1.02 -14.87 -2.52
CA LEU A 148 0.39 -14.31 -3.73
C LEU A 148 0.21 -15.37 -4.81
N LEU A 149 1.05 -16.39 -4.77
CA LEU A 149 1.03 -17.56 -5.63
C LEU A 149 0.63 -18.79 -4.80
N ASN A 150 0.05 -19.80 -5.44
CA ASN A 150 -0.05 -21.13 -4.84
C ASN A 150 1.34 -21.80 -4.83
N GLU A 151 1.46 -22.95 -4.15
CA GLU A 151 2.70 -23.75 -4.08
C GLU A 151 3.22 -24.16 -5.48
N ASP A 152 2.31 -24.43 -6.42
CA ASP A 152 2.62 -24.74 -7.83
C ASP A 152 2.95 -23.48 -8.67
N LEU A 153 3.12 -22.33 -8.02
CA LEU A 153 3.35 -21.00 -8.60
C LEU A 153 2.20 -20.47 -9.48
N SER A 154 1.03 -21.11 -9.46
CA SER A 154 -0.15 -20.55 -10.12
C SER A 154 -0.61 -19.27 -9.39
N PRO A 155 -1.03 -18.22 -10.11
CA PRO A 155 -1.37 -16.95 -9.50
C PRO A 155 -2.68 -17.02 -8.71
N LYS A 156 -2.66 -16.55 -7.45
CA LYS A 156 -3.89 -16.20 -6.71
C LYS A 156 -4.37 -14.81 -7.14
N PRO A 157 -5.64 -14.43 -6.87
CA PRO A 157 -6.15 -13.08 -7.13
C PRO A 157 -5.25 -11.96 -6.57
N ALA A 158 -4.58 -12.17 -5.43
CA ALA A 158 -3.67 -11.21 -4.82
C ALA A 158 -2.44 -10.90 -5.71
N TYR A 159 -1.90 -11.88 -6.46
CA TYR A 159 -0.82 -11.63 -7.40
C TYR A 159 -1.23 -10.69 -8.53
N THR A 160 -2.40 -10.94 -9.13
CA THR A 160 -2.96 -10.08 -10.18
C THR A 160 -3.24 -8.68 -9.65
N MET A 161 -3.76 -8.58 -8.43
CA MET A 161 -3.96 -7.29 -7.76
C MET A 161 -2.64 -6.53 -7.57
N MET A 162 -1.62 -7.19 -7.02
CA MET A 162 -0.29 -6.59 -6.82
C MET A 162 0.24 -6.03 -8.15
N LYS A 163 0.15 -6.82 -9.23
CA LYS A 163 0.57 -6.38 -10.57
C LYS A 163 -0.17 -5.12 -11.04
N ALA A 164 -1.46 -5.01 -10.76
CA ALA A 164 -2.27 -3.86 -11.16
C ALA A 164 -1.96 -2.58 -10.37
N ILE A 165 -1.67 -2.69 -9.07
CA ILE A 165 -1.41 -1.51 -8.21
C ILE A 165 0.06 -1.09 -8.20
N ALA A 166 0.99 -2.02 -8.46
CA ALA A 166 2.43 -1.81 -8.30
C ALA A 166 2.97 -0.55 -9.01
N PRO A 167 2.56 -0.20 -10.25
CA PRO A 167 3.05 1.02 -10.90
C PRO A 167 2.74 2.29 -10.09
N VAL A 168 1.53 2.39 -9.51
CA VAL A 168 1.14 3.55 -8.69
C VAL A 168 1.90 3.55 -7.37
N VAL A 169 1.95 2.39 -6.70
CA VAL A 169 2.63 2.23 -5.40
C VAL A 169 4.12 2.54 -5.51
N ARG A 170 4.77 2.16 -6.62
CA ARG A 170 6.21 2.33 -6.84
C ARG A 170 6.59 3.72 -7.33
N ASP A 171 5.85 4.25 -8.31
CA ASP A 171 6.32 5.40 -9.09
C ASP A 171 5.67 6.73 -8.70
N PHE A 172 4.54 6.71 -7.97
CA PHE A 172 3.83 7.94 -7.60
C PHE A 172 4.04 8.32 -6.13
N THR A 173 3.95 9.61 -5.84
CA THR A 173 4.05 10.23 -4.51
C THR A 173 2.67 10.60 -3.99
N TYR A 174 2.36 10.23 -2.74
CA TYR A 174 1.09 10.57 -2.10
C TYR A 174 0.98 12.08 -1.80
N ASP A 175 -0.13 12.69 -2.22
CA ASP A 175 -0.49 14.09 -1.92
C ASP A 175 -1.46 14.13 -0.73
N VAL A 176 -0.91 14.39 0.46
CA VAL A 176 -1.70 14.48 1.70
C VAL A 176 -2.70 15.64 1.70
N GLN A 177 -2.41 16.73 1.00
CA GLN A 177 -3.23 17.95 1.04
C GLN A 177 -4.48 17.81 0.16
N ALA A 178 -4.37 17.09 -0.96
CA ALA A 178 -5.52 16.79 -1.82
C ALA A 178 -6.35 15.59 -1.35
N SER A 179 -5.80 14.75 -0.48
CA SER A 179 -6.41 13.48 -0.09
C SER A 179 -7.41 13.61 1.06
N THR A 180 -8.40 12.72 1.08
CA THR A 180 -9.43 12.65 2.11
C THR A 180 -9.62 11.22 2.56
N LEU A 181 -9.52 10.98 3.86
CA LEU A 181 -9.81 9.70 4.50
C LEU A 181 -10.90 9.95 5.55
N THR A 182 -12.11 9.46 5.29
CA THR A 182 -13.20 9.43 6.26
C THR A 182 -13.41 8.00 6.76
N GLN A 183 -14.42 7.80 7.61
CA GLN A 183 -14.80 6.48 8.08
C GLN A 183 -15.18 5.53 6.93
N ASP A 184 -15.84 6.05 5.89
CA ASP A 184 -16.51 5.29 4.84
C ASP A 184 -16.02 5.61 3.42
N LEU A 185 -15.13 6.59 3.25
CA LEU A 185 -14.60 7.02 1.95
C LEU A 185 -13.13 7.34 2.02
N TYR A 186 -12.41 6.81 1.04
CA TYR A 186 -10.99 7.01 0.88
C TYR A 186 -10.77 7.57 -0.53
N GLN A 187 -10.15 8.73 -0.60
CA GLN A 187 -9.77 9.42 -1.84
C GLN A 187 -8.32 9.85 -1.69
N LEU A 188 -7.42 9.06 -2.27
CA LEU A 188 -5.98 9.23 -2.15
C LEU A 188 -5.42 9.71 -3.49
N TYR A 189 -4.87 10.91 -3.49
CA TYR A 189 -4.22 11.49 -4.67
C TYR A 189 -2.75 11.14 -4.69
N PHE A 190 -2.28 10.79 -5.89
CA PHE A 190 -0.90 10.39 -6.14
C PHE A 190 -0.38 11.09 -7.39
N ASP A 191 0.84 11.61 -7.31
CA ASP A 191 1.49 12.40 -8.35
C ASP A 191 2.80 11.76 -8.85
N LYS A 192 3.06 11.89 -10.15
CA LYS A 192 4.31 11.51 -10.80
C LYS A 192 4.61 12.49 -11.93
N GLY A 193 5.46 13.48 -11.67
CA GLY A 193 5.66 14.59 -12.61
C GLY A 193 4.32 15.29 -12.88
N ASP A 194 3.93 15.38 -14.16
CA ASP A 194 2.63 15.93 -14.58
C ASP A 194 1.48 14.90 -14.56
N GLU A 195 1.76 13.65 -14.21
CA GLU A 195 0.73 12.63 -14.07
C GLU A 195 0.08 12.70 -12.68
N ARG A 196 -1.25 12.61 -12.65
CA ARG A 196 -2.03 12.51 -11.40
C ARG A 196 -3.04 11.38 -11.48
N VAL A 197 -3.12 10.59 -10.41
CA VAL A 197 -4.14 9.56 -10.22
C VAL A 197 -4.87 9.75 -8.90
N LEU A 198 -6.16 9.42 -8.89
CA LEU A 198 -6.97 9.27 -7.70
C LEU A 198 -7.21 7.79 -7.45
N VAL A 199 -6.76 7.30 -6.30
CA VAL A 199 -7.13 5.97 -5.79
C VAL A 199 -8.30 6.16 -4.83
N ALA A 200 -9.47 5.63 -5.16
CA ALA A 200 -10.68 5.84 -4.37
C ALA A 200 -11.50 4.57 -4.14
N TRP A 201 -12.03 4.41 -2.93
CA TRP A 201 -13.01 3.38 -2.57
C TRP A 201 -13.96 3.86 -1.49
N ALA A 202 -15.07 3.15 -1.35
CA ALA A 202 -16.08 3.37 -0.33
C ALA A 202 -16.34 2.10 0.47
N ILE A 203 -16.59 2.24 1.77
CA ILE A 203 -16.89 1.11 2.66
C ILE A 203 -18.39 1.10 2.95
N GLY A 204 -19.00 -0.08 2.86
CA GLY A 204 -20.43 -0.24 3.03
C GLY A 204 -21.16 -0.14 1.70
N LYS A 205 -22.12 0.79 1.58
CA LYS A 205 -22.92 0.91 0.35
C LYS A 205 -22.10 1.57 -0.77
N PRO A 206 -22.24 1.08 -2.02
CA PRO A 206 -21.71 1.80 -3.17
C PRO A 206 -22.19 3.25 -3.18
N ARG A 207 -21.30 4.15 -3.61
CA ARG A 207 -21.57 5.58 -3.63
C ARG A 207 -20.90 6.22 -4.82
N ASP A 208 -21.61 7.17 -5.43
CA ASP A 208 -21.06 7.97 -6.51
C ASP A 208 -20.27 9.15 -5.93
N ILE A 209 -19.15 9.45 -6.57
CA ILE A 209 -18.36 10.65 -6.30
C ILE A 209 -18.20 11.47 -7.57
N GLN A 210 -18.06 12.78 -7.41
CA GLN A 210 -17.59 13.63 -8.49
C GLN A 210 -16.06 13.68 -8.46
N VAL A 211 -15.43 13.21 -9.53
CA VAL A 211 -14.00 13.39 -9.75
C VAL A 211 -13.77 14.62 -10.60
N THR A 212 -12.68 15.34 -10.36
CA THR A 212 -12.32 16.53 -11.14
C THR A 212 -10.88 16.44 -11.64
N SER A 213 -10.62 17.03 -12.80
CA SER A 213 -9.29 17.24 -13.34
C SER A 213 -9.04 18.73 -13.57
N LYS A 214 -7.81 19.16 -13.29
CA LYS A 214 -7.28 20.49 -13.62
C LYS A 214 -6.66 20.53 -15.02
N HIS A 215 -6.65 19.41 -15.73
CA HIS A 215 -6.23 19.32 -17.11
C HIS A 215 -7.47 19.16 -17.99
N PRO A 216 -7.48 19.70 -19.21
CA PRO A 216 -8.60 19.46 -20.09
C PRO A 216 -8.61 17.96 -20.47
N MET A 217 -9.70 17.28 -20.20
CA MET A 217 -9.90 15.85 -20.47
C MET A 217 -10.84 15.67 -21.66
N SER A 218 -10.85 14.47 -22.25
CA SER A 218 -11.81 14.13 -23.31
C SER A 218 -12.11 12.64 -23.31
N GLY A 219 -13.28 12.27 -23.83
CA GLY A 219 -13.71 10.88 -23.92
C GLY A 219 -14.01 10.24 -22.56
N PRO A 220 -13.97 8.91 -22.49
CA PRO A 220 -14.23 8.15 -21.28
C PRO A 220 -13.20 8.40 -20.17
N VAL A 221 -13.66 8.27 -18.92
CA VAL A 221 -12.76 8.23 -17.77
C VAL A 221 -11.93 6.96 -17.82
N ARG A 222 -10.60 7.13 -17.80
CA ARG A 222 -9.67 6.00 -17.80
C ARG A 222 -9.37 5.59 -16.37
N LEU A 223 -9.53 4.30 -16.07
CA LEU A 223 -9.31 3.79 -14.74
C LEU A 223 -8.85 2.34 -14.73
N ILE A 224 -8.24 1.91 -13.64
CA ILE A 224 -8.13 0.50 -13.27
C ILE A 224 -9.28 0.20 -12.31
N ASN A 225 -10.14 -0.74 -12.70
CA ASN A 225 -11.16 -1.29 -11.82
C ASN A 225 -10.58 -2.52 -11.12
N THR A 226 -10.19 -2.39 -9.84
CA THR A 226 -9.52 -3.51 -9.14
C THR A 226 -10.41 -4.71 -8.87
N THR A 227 -11.73 -4.61 -9.04
CA THR A 227 -12.61 -5.79 -9.08
C THR A 227 -12.23 -6.75 -10.21
N ASN A 228 -11.69 -6.22 -11.32
CA ASN A 228 -11.20 -6.96 -12.49
C ASN A 228 -9.76 -6.53 -12.79
N ALA A 229 -8.88 -6.67 -11.79
CA ALA A 229 -7.50 -6.18 -11.83
C ALA A 229 -6.69 -6.70 -13.03
N GLU A 230 -7.02 -7.88 -13.55
CA GLU A 230 -6.39 -8.51 -14.71
C GLU A 230 -6.54 -7.69 -16.01
N ARG A 231 -7.56 -6.83 -16.10
CA ARG A 231 -7.81 -6.00 -17.29
C ARG A 231 -6.91 -4.79 -17.38
N GLY A 232 -6.21 -4.44 -16.30
CA GLY A 232 -5.41 -3.22 -16.24
C GLY A 232 -6.24 -1.96 -16.44
N GLN A 233 -5.70 -0.98 -17.18
CA GLN A 233 -6.37 0.29 -17.45
C GLN A 233 -7.42 0.11 -18.55
N VAL A 234 -8.65 0.56 -18.28
CA VAL A 234 -9.80 0.49 -19.18
C VAL A 234 -10.46 1.86 -19.32
N ASN A 235 -11.25 2.02 -20.38
CA ASN A 235 -12.21 3.12 -20.51
C ASN A 235 -13.49 2.76 -19.75
N SER A 236 -14.00 3.66 -18.91
CA SER A 236 -15.28 3.47 -18.25
C SER A 236 -16.46 3.88 -19.14
N ASP A 237 -17.69 3.65 -18.69
CA ASP A 237 -18.89 4.13 -19.39
C ASP A 237 -19.16 5.63 -19.13
N GLN A 238 -18.42 6.24 -18.20
CA GLN A 238 -18.59 7.63 -17.80
C GLN A 238 -17.67 8.51 -18.62
N LEU A 239 -18.22 9.60 -19.14
CA LEU A 239 -17.50 10.58 -19.94
C LEU A 239 -17.10 11.78 -19.09
N TRP A 240 -15.97 12.40 -19.43
CA TRP A 240 -15.63 13.70 -18.89
C TRP A 240 -16.59 14.77 -19.42
N ALA A 241 -17.19 15.55 -18.53
CA ALA A 241 -17.89 16.78 -18.82
C ALA A 241 -16.94 17.97 -18.53
N CYS A 242 -16.62 18.76 -19.55
CA CYS A 242 -15.63 19.83 -19.42
C CYS A 242 -16.25 21.19 -19.71
N HIS A 243 -15.98 22.14 -18.82
CA HIS A 243 -16.26 23.56 -19.00
C HIS A 243 -14.96 24.32 -18.72
N ASP A 244 -14.43 25.01 -19.74
CA ASP A 244 -13.11 25.63 -19.74
C ASP A 244 -12.00 24.62 -19.37
N ASP A 245 -11.12 24.95 -18.42
CA ASP A 245 -10.03 24.10 -17.95
C ASP A 245 -10.44 23.13 -16.82
N HIS A 246 -11.75 23.03 -16.54
CA HIS A 246 -12.28 22.16 -15.49
C HIS A 246 -13.12 21.03 -16.09
N CYS A 247 -12.65 19.80 -15.86
CA CYS A 247 -13.37 18.60 -16.25
C CYS A 247 -13.84 17.84 -15.03
N SER A 248 -15.06 17.34 -15.06
CA SER A 248 -15.63 16.47 -14.02
C SER A 248 -16.28 15.23 -14.61
N ALA A 249 -16.40 14.19 -13.79
CA ALA A 249 -17.16 12.99 -14.11
C ALA A 249 -17.71 12.36 -12.83
N SER A 250 -18.90 11.75 -12.92
CA SER A 250 -19.42 10.92 -11.82
C SER A 250 -18.79 9.53 -11.90
N ILE A 251 -18.26 9.00 -10.80
CA ILE A 251 -17.72 7.64 -10.73
C ILE A 251 -18.31 6.91 -9.53
N SER A 252 -18.84 5.71 -9.78
CA SER A 252 -19.35 4.85 -8.72
C SER A 252 -18.22 4.09 -8.03
N LEU A 253 -18.17 4.20 -6.71
CA LEU A 253 -17.20 3.52 -5.85
C LEU A 253 -17.85 2.32 -5.18
N SER A 254 -17.09 1.23 -5.13
CA SER A 254 -17.34 0.06 -4.31
C SER A 254 -16.27 -0.04 -3.22
N ASP A 255 -16.27 -1.16 -2.50
CA ASP A 255 -15.21 -1.54 -1.58
C ASP A 255 -13.88 -1.79 -2.31
N PHE A 256 -13.89 -2.23 -3.56
CA PHE A 256 -12.69 -2.29 -4.41
C PHE A 256 -12.15 -0.90 -4.81
N PRO A 257 -10.85 -0.61 -4.59
CA PRO A 257 -10.19 0.60 -5.09
C PRO A 257 -10.36 0.80 -6.60
N ARG A 258 -10.70 2.03 -7.00
CA ARG A 258 -10.60 2.51 -8.37
C ARG A 258 -9.35 3.36 -8.48
N ILE A 259 -8.50 3.10 -9.47
CA ILE A 259 -7.35 3.94 -9.78
C ILE A 259 -7.71 4.76 -11.01
N ILE A 260 -8.08 6.01 -10.81
CA ILE A 260 -8.66 6.91 -11.81
C ILE A 260 -7.59 7.86 -12.31
N ARG A 261 -7.37 7.90 -13.63
CA ARG A 261 -6.44 8.85 -14.25
C ARG A 261 -7.06 10.25 -14.29
N LEU A 262 -6.38 11.22 -13.70
CA LEU A 262 -6.82 12.62 -13.65
C LEU A 262 -5.94 13.55 -14.50
N SER A 263 -5.00 12.99 -15.25
CA SER A 263 -4.14 13.71 -16.19
C SER A 263 -4.21 13.08 -17.58
N ARG A 264 -3.78 13.83 -18.58
CA ARG A 264 -3.54 13.28 -19.91
C ARG A 264 -2.38 12.29 -19.86
N GLU A 265 -2.41 11.33 -20.77
CA GLU A 265 -1.21 10.54 -21.03
C GLU A 265 -0.27 11.44 -21.82
N LEU A 266 0.92 11.68 -21.28
CA LEU A 266 1.98 12.24 -22.10
C LEU A 266 2.28 11.21 -23.21
N PRO A 267 2.48 11.64 -24.46
CA PRO A 267 3.02 10.74 -25.47
C PRO A 267 4.24 10.05 -24.86
N ALA A 268 4.33 8.72 -24.97
CA ALA A 268 5.50 8.00 -24.51
C ALA A 268 6.73 8.70 -25.09
N ALA A 269 7.58 9.28 -24.24
CA ALA A 269 8.85 9.79 -24.69
C ALA A 269 9.56 8.61 -25.35
N GLU A 270 9.82 8.70 -26.65
CA GLU A 270 10.66 7.72 -27.35
C GLU A 270 11.90 7.52 -26.48
N SER A 271 12.06 6.30 -25.98
CA SER A 271 13.18 5.99 -25.12
C SER A 271 14.43 6.11 -25.97
N ALA A 272 15.12 7.23 -25.87
CA ALA A 272 16.46 7.43 -26.41
C ALA A 272 17.44 6.61 -25.57
N PHE A 273 17.35 5.28 -25.65
CA PHE A 273 18.46 4.40 -25.33
C PHE A 273 19.19 4.15 -26.65
N PRO A 274 20.45 4.61 -26.80
CA PRO A 274 21.27 4.12 -27.91
C PRO A 274 21.43 2.60 -27.76
N PRO A 275 21.51 1.85 -28.86
CA PRO A 275 21.73 0.41 -28.80
C PRO A 275 23.04 0.10 -28.07
N PRO A 276 23.12 -1.03 -27.34
CA PRO A 276 24.34 -1.44 -26.66
C PRO A 276 25.47 -1.61 -27.68
N ALA A 277 26.66 -1.10 -27.30
CA ALA A 277 27.91 -1.24 -28.03
C ALA A 277 28.43 -2.69 -28.01
#